data_AF-A0AA91DTD6-F1
#
_entry.id   AF-A0AA91DTD6-F1
#
_cell.length_a   1.000
_cell.length_b   1.000
_cell.length_c   1.000
_cell.angle_alpha   90.00
_cell.angle_beta   90.00
_cell.angle_gamma   90.00
#
_symmetry.space_group_name_H-M   'P 1'
#
loop_
_entity.id
_entity.type
_entity.pdbx_description
1 polymer ?
#
loop_
_entity_poly.entity_id
_entity_poly.type
_entity_poly.pdbx_seq_one_letter_code
_entity_poly.pdbx_strand_id
1 'polypeptide(L)'
;MKSKLETAMVCGVAVLVYGALIGVFAAYPPAATGDWAAWAQAFGSVTAIGLGLWVVQRQHTLEMQRREARKLAARLSMHQGALQLINAVYVVAEKVKSHPDETALDLLHLSLEVEGITSALANVDHLRFETPRAIDALLAAQSASRKLLAHLQRAYDLSLDGRGHKWAPVKEFAEQASALVRPPMEAFRAELAQAQK
;
A
#
# COMPACT_ATOMS: atom_id res chain seq x y z
N MET A 1 -11.75 -3.66 25.26
CA MET A 1 -12.76 -3.66 26.35
C MET A 1 -14.18 -3.38 25.87
N LYS A 2 -14.42 -2.53 24.86
CA LYS A 2 -15.78 -2.25 24.33
C LYS A 2 -16.57 -3.48 23.85
N SER A 3 -15.94 -4.43 23.14
CA SER A 3 -16.70 -5.59 22.61
C SER A 3 -17.24 -6.54 23.69
N LYS A 4 -16.56 -6.67 24.84
CA LYS A 4 -17.06 -7.50 25.96
C LYS A 4 -18.28 -6.86 26.63
N LEU A 5 -18.30 -5.53 26.73
CA LEU A 5 -19.41 -4.77 27.30
C LEU A 5 -20.64 -4.81 26.39
N GLU A 6 -20.44 -4.65 25.07
CA GLU A 6 -21.50 -4.76 24.06
C GLU A 6 -22.08 -6.18 24.02
N THR A 7 -21.24 -7.21 24.08
CA THR A 7 -21.71 -8.61 24.13
C THR A 7 -22.49 -8.90 25.41
N ALA A 8 -22.02 -8.39 26.55
CA ALA A 8 -22.72 -8.54 27.83
C ALA A 8 -24.08 -7.82 27.86
N MET A 9 -24.16 -6.63 27.24
CA MET A 9 -25.41 -5.88 27.12
C MET A 9 -26.42 -6.58 26.21
N VAL A 10 -25.98 -7.11 25.06
CA VAL A 10 -26.83 -7.89 24.14
C VAL A 10 -27.33 -9.17 24.80
N CYS A 11 -26.45 -9.89 25.51
CA CYS A 11 -26.85 -11.07 26.29
C CYS A 11 -27.82 -10.71 27.42
N GLY A 12 -27.61 -9.59 28.12
CA GLY A 12 -28.51 -9.12 29.19
C GLY A 12 -29.90 -8.77 28.67
N VAL A 13 -30.00 -8.04 27.55
CA VAL A 13 -31.29 -7.69 26.93
C VAL A 13 -31.98 -8.94 26.38
N ALA A 14 -31.26 -9.86 25.76
CA ALA A 14 -31.83 -11.12 25.28
C ALA A 14 -32.40 -11.94 26.45
N VAL A 15 -31.66 -12.10 27.55
CA VAL A 15 -32.14 -12.82 28.74
C VAL A 15 -33.40 -12.16 29.33
N LEU A 16 -33.47 -10.83 29.37
CA LEU A 16 -34.65 -10.13 29.88
C LEU A 16 -35.87 -10.30 28.97
N VAL A 17 -35.71 -10.20 27.65
CA VAL A 17 -36.82 -10.33 26.69
C VAL A 17 -37.32 -11.77 26.62
N TYR A 18 -36.43 -12.75 26.50
CA TYR A 18 -36.82 -14.16 26.51
C TYR A 18 -37.36 -14.59 27.88
N GLY A 19 -36.79 -14.09 28.99
CA GLY A 19 -37.29 -14.34 30.34
C GLY A 19 -38.70 -13.79 30.55
N ALA A 20 -38.98 -12.58 30.06
CA ALA A 20 -40.33 -12.00 30.10
C ALA A 20 -41.32 -12.80 29.23
N LEU A 21 -40.93 -13.21 28.02
CA LEU A 21 -41.76 -14.04 27.14
C LEU A 21 -42.08 -15.40 27.76
N ILE A 22 -41.08 -16.07 28.37
CA ILE A 22 -41.27 -17.34 29.07
C ILE A 22 -42.15 -17.17 30.31
N GLY A 23 -41.95 -16.08 31.07
CA GLY A 23 -42.78 -15.76 32.23
C GLY A 23 -44.25 -15.51 31.88
N VAL A 24 -44.50 -14.79 30.79
CA VAL A 24 -45.87 -14.56 30.27
C VAL A 24 -46.48 -15.84 29.72
N PHE A 25 -45.69 -16.69 29.04
CA PHE A 25 -46.14 -18.00 28.56
C PHE A 25 -46.53 -18.93 29.72
N ALA A 26 -45.76 -18.93 30.81
CA ALA A 26 -46.06 -19.72 32.01
C ALA A 26 -47.32 -19.23 32.75
N ALA A 27 -47.57 -17.91 32.74
CA ALA A 27 -48.76 -17.31 33.34
C ALA A 27 -50.03 -17.48 32.49
N TYR A 28 -49.88 -17.54 31.15
CA TYR A 28 -51.00 -17.67 30.20
C TYR A 28 -50.70 -18.75 29.15
N PRO A 29 -50.85 -20.03 29.51
CA PRO A 29 -50.61 -21.13 28.59
C PRO A 29 -51.67 -21.13 27.45
N PRO A 30 -51.26 -21.35 26.20
CA PRO A 30 -52.15 -21.31 25.04
C PRO A 30 -53.19 -22.44 25.11
N ALA A 31 -54.48 -22.07 25.06
CA ALA A 31 -55.60 -23.02 25.13
C ALA A 31 -56.21 -23.34 23.75
N ALA A 32 -56.04 -22.44 22.77
CA ALA A 32 -56.52 -22.62 21.39
C ALA A 32 -55.35 -22.70 20.39
N THR A 33 -55.61 -23.31 19.23
CA THR A 33 -54.62 -23.44 18.13
C THR A 33 -54.13 -22.10 17.57
N GLY A 34 -54.95 -21.03 17.65
CA GLY A 34 -54.56 -19.67 17.26
C GLY A 34 -53.52 -19.02 18.19
N ASP A 35 -53.53 -19.36 19.48
CA ASP A 35 -52.60 -18.79 20.46
C ASP A 35 -51.17 -19.33 20.26
N TRP A 36 -51.05 -20.59 19.80
CA TRP A 36 -49.78 -21.19 19.42
C TRP A 36 -49.12 -20.49 18.25
N ALA A 37 -49.90 -20.03 17.26
CA ALA A 37 -49.40 -19.28 16.12
C ALA A 37 -48.86 -17.90 16.56
N ALA A 38 -49.56 -17.21 17.47
CA ALA A 38 -49.13 -15.93 18.01
C ALA A 38 -47.82 -16.05 18.80
N TRP A 39 -47.67 -17.11 19.60
CA TRP A 39 -46.42 -17.40 20.32
C TRP A 39 -45.27 -17.73 19.38
N ALA A 40 -45.49 -18.58 18.37
CA ALA A 40 -44.47 -18.91 17.37
C ALA A 40 -44.00 -17.65 16.61
N GLN A 41 -44.92 -16.74 16.30
CA GLN A 41 -44.60 -15.46 15.66
C GLN A 41 -43.81 -14.52 16.58
N ALA A 42 -44.16 -14.44 17.88
CA ALA A 42 -43.45 -13.61 18.84
C ALA A 42 -41.99 -14.08 19.03
N PHE A 43 -41.78 -15.38 19.25
CA PHE A 43 -40.43 -15.95 19.33
C PHE A 43 -39.67 -15.84 18.01
N GLY A 44 -40.34 -16.11 16.88
CA GLY A 44 -39.73 -16.02 15.55
C GLY A 44 -39.28 -14.60 15.19
N SER A 45 -40.10 -13.58 15.47
CA SER A 45 -39.76 -12.18 15.20
C SER A 45 -38.60 -11.68 16.06
N VAL A 46 -38.58 -11.99 17.36
CA VAL A 46 -37.45 -11.65 18.26
C VAL A 46 -36.17 -12.35 17.81
N THR A 47 -36.25 -13.63 17.44
CA THR A 47 -35.10 -14.38 16.91
C THR A 47 -34.60 -13.80 15.60
N ALA A 48 -35.50 -13.46 14.68
CA ALA A 48 -35.17 -12.87 13.39
C ALA A 48 -34.47 -11.52 13.53
N ILE A 49 -34.94 -10.65 14.42
CA ILE A 49 -34.32 -9.36 14.72
C ILE A 49 -32.91 -9.57 15.31
N GLY A 50 -32.79 -10.49 16.28
CA GLY A 50 -31.50 -10.81 16.90
C GLY A 50 -30.46 -11.34 15.89
N LEU A 51 -30.88 -12.27 15.02
CA LEU A 51 -30.02 -12.81 13.96
C LEU A 51 -29.65 -11.73 12.92
N GLY A 52 -30.59 -10.86 12.55
CA GLY A 52 -30.33 -9.73 11.65
C GLY A 52 -29.25 -8.81 12.19
N LEU A 53 -29.36 -8.39 13.46
CA LEU A 53 -28.35 -7.56 14.12
C LEU A 53 -27.00 -8.27 14.23
N TRP A 54 -27.00 -9.57 14.56
CA TRP A 54 -25.77 -10.36 14.66
C TRP A 54 -25.04 -10.47 13.31
N VAL A 55 -25.77 -10.71 12.22
CA VAL A 55 -25.20 -10.78 10.86
C VAL A 55 -24.55 -9.44 10.49
N VAL A 56 -25.25 -8.32 10.73
CA VAL A 56 -24.72 -6.97 10.45
C VAL A 56 -23.48 -6.68 11.29
N GLN A 57 -23.51 -6.97 12.60
CA GLN A 57 -22.35 -6.74 13.47
C GLN A 57 -21.15 -7.61 13.08
N ARG A 58 -21.40 -8.87 12.68
CA ARG A 58 -20.37 -9.79 12.19
C ARG A 58 -19.76 -9.28 10.89
N GLN A 59 -20.58 -8.81 9.94
CA GLN A 59 -20.10 -8.22 8.70
C GLN A 59 -19.27 -6.96 8.96
N HIS A 60 -19.74 -6.07 9.81
CA HIS A 60 -19.00 -4.87 10.19
C HIS A 60 -17.64 -5.20 10.82
N THR A 61 -17.58 -6.20 11.70
CA THR A 61 -16.32 -6.64 12.33
C THR A 61 -15.34 -7.20 11.30
N LEU A 62 -15.82 -8.04 10.36
CA LEU A 62 -15.00 -8.59 9.29
C LEU A 62 -14.52 -7.50 8.32
N GLU A 63 -15.37 -6.51 8.02
CA GLU A 63 -14.97 -5.36 7.20
C GLU A 63 -13.91 -4.52 7.87
N MET A 64 -14.02 -4.27 9.17
CA MET A 64 -13.01 -3.52 9.93
C MET A 64 -11.65 -4.23 9.89
N GLN A 65 -11.64 -5.55 10.12
CA GLN A 65 -10.42 -6.36 10.00
C GLN A 65 -9.84 -6.31 8.57
N ARG A 66 -10.69 -6.41 7.54
CA ARG A 66 -10.26 -6.28 6.14
C ARG A 66 -9.69 -4.89 5.84
N ARG A 67 -10.26 -3.82 6.39
CA ARG A 67 -9.77 -2.45 6.22
C ARG A 67 -8.40 -2.27 6.85
N GLU A 68 -8.18 -2.82 8.04
CA GLU A 68 -6.86 -2.78 8.70
C GLU A 68 -5.81 -3.56 7.90
N ALA A 69 -6.13 -4.79 7.47
CA ALA A 69 -5.23 -5.58 6.62
C ALA A 69 -4.90 -4.86 5.31
N ARG A 70 -5.88 -4.22 4.67
CA ARG A 70 -5.68 -3.42 3.44
C ARG A 70 -4.79 -2.21 3.66
N LYS A 71 -4.89 -1.53 4.81
CA LYS A 71 -4.01 -0.39 5.14
C LYS A 71 -2.56 -0.83 5.28
N LEU A 72 -2.31 -1.95 5.96
CA LEU A 72 -0.97 -2.51 6.09
C LEU A 72 -0.40 -2.94 4.73
N ALA A 73 -1.20 -3.66 3.93
CA ALA A 73 -0.81 -4.06 2.58
C ALA A 73 -0.52 -2.85 1.68
N ALA A 74 -1.34 -1.80 1.75
CA ALA A 74 -1.11 -0.56 1.01
C ALA A 74 0.20 0.12 1.40
N ARG A 75 0.51 0.21 2.70
CA ARG A 75 1.79 0.75 3.21
C ARG A 75 2.99 -0.05 2.68
N LEU A 76 2.94 -1.38 2.77
CA LEU A 76 4.01 -2.23 2.26
C LEU A 76 4.19 -2.09 0.75
N SER A 77 3.09 -2.09 0.00
CA SER A 77 3.13 -1.91 -1.47
C SER A 77 3.74 -0.56 -1.87
N MET A 78 3.46 0.50 -1.10
CA MET A 78 4.02 1.83 -1.32
C MET A 78 5.53 1.83 -1.10
N HIS A 79 6.02 1.27 0.01
CA HIS A 79 7.45 1.17 0.26
C HIS A 79 8.18 0.27 -0.76
N GLN A 80 7.55 -0.82 -1.18
CA GLN A 80 8.08 -1.68 -2.24
C GLN A 80 8.15 -0.93 -3.58
N GLY A 81 7.11 -0.17 -3.95
CA GLY A 81 7.11 0.65 -5.15
C GLY A 81 8.21 1.72 -5.14
N ALA A 82 8.42 2.37 -3.99
CA ALA A 82 9.53 3.32 -3.82
C ALA A 82 10.90 2.64 -4.02
N LEU A 83 11.12 1.47 -3.40
CA LEU A 83 12.34 0.69 -3.60
C LEU A 83 12.55 0.29 -5.06
N GLN A 84 11.49 -0.07 -5.78
CA GLN A 84 11.58 -0.40 -7.20
C GLN A 84 12.02 0.79 -8.04
N LEU A 85 11.48 1.99 -7.80
CA LEU A 85 11.88 3.21 -8.50
C LEU A 85 13.34 3.60 -8.20
N ILE A 86 13.74 3.54 -6.93
CA ILE A 86 15.14 3.80 -6.51
C ILE A 86 16.07 2.78 -7.19
N ASN A 87 15.70 1.50 -7.18
CA ASN A 87 16.47 0.45 -7.83
C ASN A 87 16.53 0.63 -9.35
N ALA A 88 15.46 1.12 -9.99
CA ALA A 88 15.46 1.42 -11.42
C ALA A 88 16.52 2.48 -11.77
N VAL A 89 16.66 3.55 -10.95
CA VAL A 89 17.73 4.54 -11.15
C VAL A 89 19.10 3.89 -11.04
N TYR A 90 19.32 3.06 -10.02
CA TYR A 90 20.58 2.35 -9.86
C TYR A 90 20.89 1.44 -11.06
N VAL A 91 19.92 0.64 -11.50
CA VAL A 91 20.09 -0.29 -12.63
C VAL A 91 20.37 0.46 -13.93
N VAL A 92 19.66 1.56 -14.20
CA VAL A 92 19.90 2.34 -15.42
C VAL A 92 21.26 3.05 -15.36
N ALA A 93 21.67 3.54 -14.20
CA ALA A 93 23.02 4.08 -14.02
C ALA A 93 24.10 3.02 -14.30
N GLU A 94 23.95 1.80 -13.78
CA GLU A 94 24.86 0.69 -14.06
C GLU A 94 24.84 0.25 -15.53
N LYS A 95 23.66 0.26 -16.17
CA LYS A 95 23.49 0.00 -17.60
C LYS A 95 24.25 1.03 -18.45
N VAL A 96 24.08 2.32 -18.15
CA VAL A 96 24.79 3.41 -18.84
C VAL A 96 26.31 3.27 -18.66
N LYS A 97 26.77 2.98 -17.44
CA LYS A 97 28.19 2.77 -17.13
C LYS A 97 28.82 1.64 -17.94
N SER A 98 28.11 0.53 -18.08
CA SER A 98 28.59 -0.69 -18.75
C SER A 98 28.26 -0.76 -20.25
N HIS A 99 27.65 0.27 -20.81
CA HIS A 99 27.14 0.24 -22.18
C HIS A 99 28.27 0.16 -23.23
N PRO A 100 28.30 -0.89 -24.09
CA PRO A 100 29.40 -1.14 -25.02
C PRO A 100 29.30 -0.32 -26.31
N ASP A 101 28.06 -0.02 -26.76
CA ASP A 101 27.80 0.56 -28.07
C ASP A 101 27.50 2.07 -27.95
N GLU A 102 28.43 2.89 -28.43
CA GLU A 102 28.41 4.33 -28.21
C GLU A 102 27.69 5.09 -29.34
N THR A 103 26.44 4.75 -29.63
CA THR A 103 25.66 5.41 -30.70
C THR A 103 24.79 6.57 -30.21
N ALA A 104 24.41 7.47 -31.12
CA ALA A 104 23.44 8.53 -30.84
C ALA A 104 22.06 7.99 -30.48
N LEU A 105 21.64 6.90 -31.13
CA LEU A 105 20.34 6.28 -30.90
C LEU A 105 20.24 5.69 -29.49
N ASP A 106 21.33 5.11 -28.99
CA ASP A 106 21.40 4.58 -27.62
C ASP A 106 21.31 5.70 -26.58
N LEU A 107 21.96 6.85 -26.82
CA LEU A 107 21.80 8.04 -25.96
C LEU A 107 20.35 8.50 -25.90
N LEU A 108 19.64 8.51 -27.04
CA LEU A 108 18.22 8.85 -27.07
C LEU A 108 17.39 7.82 -26.28
N HIS A 109 17.59 6.52 -26.54
CA HIS A 109 16.85 5.47 -25.85
C HIS A 109 17.03 5.51 -24.34
N LEU A 110 18.29 5.65 -23.88
CA LEU A 110 18.61 5.77 -22.46
C LEU A 110 18.07 7.06 -21.85
N SER A 111 18.09 8.18 -22.57
CA SER A 111 17.50 9.43 -22.05
C SER A 111 15.99 9.30 -21.83
N LEU A 112 15.25 8.67 -22.75
CA LEU A 112 13.82 8.40 -22.59
C LEU A 112 13.54 7.45 -21.41
N GLU A 113 14.36 6.41 -21.24
CA GLU A 113 14.26 5.49 -20.10
C GLU A 113 14.44 6.23 -18.76
N VAL A 114 15.49 7.06 -18.65
CA VAL A 114 15.75 7.86 -17.45
C VAL A 114 14.68 8.93 -17.24
N GLU A 115 14.13 9.52 -18.31
CA GLU A 115 13.05 10.52 -18.22
C GLU A 115 11.79 9.91 -17.61
N GLY A 116 11.42 8.69 -18.03
CA GLY A 116 10.30 7.94 -17.45
C GLY A 116 10.49 7.70 -15.96
N ILE A 117 11.68 7.26 -15.54
CA ILE A 117 12.00 7.03 -14.13
C ILE A 117 12.00 8.34 -13.33
N THR A 118 12.58 9.41 -13.89
CA THR A 118 12.63 10.74 -13.28
C THR A 118 11.22 11.29 -13.05
N SER A 119 10.35 11.15 -14.04
CA SER A 119 8.95 11.56 -13.99
C SER A 119 8.16 10.75 -12.95
N ALA A 120 8.38 9.44 -12.88
CA ALA A 120 7.78 8.60 -11.86
C ALA A 120 8.22 9.00 -10.45
N LEU A 121 9.52 9.26 -10.24
CA LEU A 121 10.08 9.73 -8.96
C LEU A 121 9.54 11.11 -8.56
N ALA A 122 9.36 12.02 -9.51
CA ALA A 122 8.81 13.35 -9.25
C ALA A 122 7.36 13.30 -8.72
N ASN A 123 6.60 12.26 -9.08
CA ASN A 123 5.22 12.06 -8.63
C ASN A 123 5.11 11.30 -7.29
N VAL A 124 6.22 10.87 -6.70
CA VAL A 124 6.19 10.21 -5.40
C VAL A 124 5.95 11.27 -4.31
N ASP A 125 4.89 11.07 -3.52
CA ASP A 125 4.60 11.90 -2.36
C ASP A 125 5.50 11.49 -1.18
N HIS A 126 6.53 12.30 -0.93
CA HIS A 126 7.56 12.02 0.07
C HIS A 126 7.01 12.10 1.51
N LEU A 127 5.90 12.83 1.72
CA LEU A 127 5.29 13.01 3.04
C LEU A 127 4.56 11.76 3.53
N ARG A 128 4.31 10.79 2.64
CA ARG A 128 3.68 9.51 3.00
C ARG A 128 4.66 8.54 3.67
N PHE A 129 5.95 8.82 3.60
CA PHE A 129 6.98 7.97 4.19
C PHE A 129 7.25 8.43 5.63
N GLU A 130 6.98 7.54 6.58
CA GLU A 130 7.23 7.80 8.01
C GLU A 130 8.74 7.67 8.35
N THR A 131 9.53 6.97 7.51
CA THR A 131 10.94 6.68 7.78
C THR A 131 11.89 7.66 7.08
N PRO A 132 12.84 8.28 7.82
CA PRO A 132 13.83 9.19 7.23
C PRO A 132 14.67 8.54 6.12
N ARG A 133 15.05 7.26 6.29
CA ARG A 133 15.86 6.54 5.30
C ARG A 133 15.17 6.36 3.96
N ALA A 134 13.84 6.19 3.95
CA ALA A 134 13.10 6.12 2.70
C ALA A 134 13.12 7.46 1.96
N ILE A 135 12.96 8.56 2.69
CA ILE A 135 13.02 9.92 2.15
C ILE A 135 14.42 10.20 1.59
N ASP A 136 15.47 9.90 2.35
CA ASP A 136 16.86 10.09 1.91
C ASP A 136 17.17 9.31 0.63
N ALA A 137 16.72 8.04 0.55
CA ALA A 137 16.92 7.21 -0.63
C ALA A 137 16.14 7.72 -1.86
N LEU A 138 14.91 8.19 -1.66
CA LEU A 138 14.11 8.80 -2.73
C LEU A 138 14.75 10.10 -3.24
N LEU A 139 15.20 10.98 -2.35
CA LEU A 139 15.85 12.23 -2.71
C LEU A 139 17.18 11.99 -3.43
N ALA A 140 17.97 11.03 -2.96
CA ALA A 140 19.20 10.60 -3.62
C ALA A 140 18.89 10.10 -5.05
N ALA A 141 17.93 9.20 -5.21
CA ALA A 141 17.50 8.68 -6.51
C ALA A 141 16.95 9.78 -7.44
N GLN A 142 16.14 10.70 -6.92
CA GLN A 142 15.55 11.79 -7.70
C GLN A 142 16.61 12.82 -8.15
N SER A 143 17.63 13.08 -7.32
CA SER A 143 18.73 13.97 -7.69
C SER A 143 19.67 13.32 -8.71
N ALA A 144 19.97 12.03 -8.54
CA ALA A 144 20.82 11.25 -9.44
C ALA A 144 20.18 11.09 -10.82
N SER A 145 18.91 10.69 -10.88
CA SER A 145 18.16 10.53 -12.14
C SER A 145 18.06 11.83 -12.94
N ARG A 146 17.72 12.96 -12.28
CA ARG A 146 17.69 14.29 -12.93
C ARG A 146 19.03 14.69 -13.53
N LYS A 147 20.13 14.48 -12.80
CA LYS A 147 21.48 14.80 -13.29
C LYS A 147 21.85 13.89 -14.46
N LEU A 148 21.63 12.58 -14.34
CA LEU A 148 21.92 11.61 -15.38
C LEU A 148 21.14 11.92 -16.67
N LEU A 149 19.85 12.26 -16.55
CA LEU A 149 19.01 12.67 -17.68
C LEU A 149 19.58 13.88 -18.41
N ALA A 150 19.92 14.94 -17.66
CA ALA A 150 20.47 16.16 -18.24
C ALA A 150 21.78 15.90 -19.01
N HIS A 151 22.63 15.01 -18.51
CA HIS A 151 23.87 14.63 -19.19
C HIS A 151 23.64 13.77 -20.43
N LEU A 152 22.68 12.84 -20.39
CA LEU A 152 22.30 12.03 -21.55
C LEU A 152 21.71 12.89 -22.67
N GLN A 153 20.74 13.77 -22.34
CA GLN A 153 20.13 14.69 -23.31
C GLN A 153 21.19 15.61 -23.93
N ARG A 154 22.08 16.19 -23.10
CA ARG A 154 23.16 17.02 -23.60
C ARG A 154 24.14 16.27 -24.51
N ALA A 155 24.47 15.02 -24.19
CA ALA A 155 25.34 14.21 -25.03
C ALA A 155 24.67 13.86 -26.36
N TYR A 156 23.36 13.62 -26.34
CA TYR A 156 22.55 13.40 -27.55
C TYR A 156 22.49 14.66 -28.43
N ASP A 157 22.21 15.84 -27.86
CA ASP A 157 22.17 17.09 -28.62
C ASP A 157 23.51 17.39 -29.31
N LEU A 158 24.62 17.21 -28.58
CA LEU A 158 25.96 17.38 -29.14
C LEU A 158 26.27 16.37 -30.27
N SER A 159 25.67 15.18 -30.18
CA SER A 159 25.77 14.18 -31.25
C SER A 159 25.00 14.61 -32.50
N LEU A 160 23.84 15.23 -32.36
CA LEU A 160 23.06 15.76 -33.48
C LEU A 160 23.78 16.92 -34.17
N ASP A 161 24.48 17.75 -33.40
CA ASP A 161 25.30 18.86 -33.89
C ASP A 161 26.58 18.43 -34.64
N GLY A 162 26.81 17.12 -34.82
CA GLY A 162 27.99 16.59 -35.50
C GLY A 162 29.28 16.71 -34.69
N ARG A 163 29.21 17.03 -33.40
CA ARG A 163 30.38 17.23 -32.51
C ARG A 163 30.90 15.92 -31.88
N GLY A 164 30.40 14.78 -32.35
CA GLY A 164 30.73 13.44 -31.84
C GLY A 164 29.98 13.06 -30.57
N HIS A 165 29.90 11.76 -30.29
CA HIS A 165 29.22 11.22 -29.11
C HIS A 165 30.08 11.44 -27.85
N LYS A 166 29.55 12.14 -26.85
CA LYS A 166 30.26 12.37 -25.58
C LYS A 166 29.85 11.37 -24.50
N TRP A 167 30.24 10.11 -24.68
CA TRP A 167 29.92 9.04 -23.73
C TRP A 167 30.75 9.05 -22.46
N ALA A 168 32.02 9.46 -22.52
CA ALA A 168 32.89 9.44 -21.34
C ALA A 168 32.33 10.26 -20.15
N PRO A 169 31.87 11.52 -20.33
CA PRO A 169 31.22 12.26 -19.25
C PRO A 169 29.94 11.56 -18.74
N VAL A 170 29.13 11.02 -19.65
CA VAL A 170 27.88 10.33 -19.29
C VAL A 170 28.16 9.10 -18.42
N LYS A 171 29.18 8.30 -18.78
CA LYS A 171 29.61 7.12 -18.02
C LYS A 171 30.15 7.50 -16.64
N GLU A 172 30.94 8.56 -16.54
CA GLU A 172 31.43 9.09 -15.26
C GLU A 172 30.26 9.52 -14.34
N PHE A 173 29.28 10.25 -14.89
CA PHE A 173 28.09 10.62 -14.12
C PHE A 173 27.23 9.43 -13.74
N ALA A 174 27.15 8.40 -14.59
CA ALA A 174 26.44 7.18 -14.28
C ALA A 174 27.10 6.42 -13.11
N GLU A 175 28.44 6.38 -13.05
CA GLU A 175 29.17 5.84 -11.91
C GLU A 175 28.92 6.63 -10.63
N GLN A 176 28.97 7.97 -10.70
CA GLN A 176 28.64 8.83 -9.55
C GLN A 176 27.18 8.63 -9.09
N ALA A 177 26.24 8.49 -10.02
CA ALA A 177 24.84 8.25 -9.73
C ALA A 177 24.63 6.89 -9.04
N SER A 178 25.27 5.82 -9.53
CA SER A 178 25.14 4.50 -8.91
C SER A 178 25.79 4.46 -7.52
N ALA A 179 26.94 5.11 -7.34
CA ALA A 179 27.60 5.26 -6.05
C ALA A 179 26.78 6.09 -5.04
N LEU A 180 26.07 7.12 -5.49
CA LEU A 180 25.23 7.96 -4.64
C LEU A 180 23.95 7.23 -4.19
N VAL A 181 23.32 6.47 -5.08
CA VAL A 181 22.01 5.83 -4.82
C VAL A 181 22.15 4.53 -4.03
N ARG A 182 23.24 3.78 -4.23
CA ARG A 182 23.40 2.44 -3.66
C ARG A 182 23.34 2.41 -2.12
N PRO A 183 24.12 3.20 -1.36
CA PRO A 183 24.11 3.15 0.10
C PRO A 183 22.73 3.43 0.74
N PRO A 184 22.02 4.53 0.39
CA PRO A 184 20.73 4.80 1.01
C PRO A 184 19.65 3.80 0.57
N MET A 185 19.73 3.27 -0.67
CA MET A 185 18.83 2.20 -1.13
C MET A 185 18.99 0.92 -0.30
N GLU A 186 20.24 0.47 -0.07
CA GLU A 186 20.53 -0.73 0.73
C GLU A 186 20.08 -0.54 2.19
N ALA A 187 20.30 0.65 2.77
CA ALA A 187 19.85 0.98 4.12
C ALA A 187 18.32 0.95 4.25
N PHE A 188 17.60 1.52 3.28
CA PHE A 188 16.13 1.47 3.25
C PHE A 188 15.61 0.04 3.05
N ARG A 189 16.24 -0.74 2.16
CA ARG A 189 15.88 -2.15 1.94
C ARG A 189 16.06 -2.99 3.22
N ALA A 190 17.16 -2.78 3.95
CA ALA A 190 17.42 -3.49 5.20
C ALA A 190 16.39 -3.15 6.29
N GLU A 191 16.01 -1.88 6.41
CA GLU A 191 14.97 -1.44 7.35
C GLU A 191 13.60 -2.05 7.01
N LEU A 192 13.23 -2.06 5.73
CA LEU A 192 11.99 -2.68 5.29
C LEU A 192 11.96 -4.19 5.58
N ALA A 193 13.09 -4.89 5.38
CA ALA A 193 13.19 -6.31 5.70
C ALA A 193 13.11 -6.59 7.21
N GLN A 194 13.56 -5.66 8.06
CA GLN A 194 13.39 -5.76 9.52
C GLN A 194 11.94 -5.52 9.92
N ALA A 195 11.24 -4.56 9.31
CA ALA A 195 9.84 -4.27 9.59
C ALA A 195 8.86 -5.37 9.14
N GLN A 196 9.30 -6.31 8.30
CA GLN A 196 8.51 -7.45 7.82
C GLN A 196 8.68 -8.74 8.65
N LYS A 197 9.68 -8.79 9.54
CA LYS A 197 9.92 -9.93 10.45
C LYS A 197 9.11 -9.77 11.72
#